data_AF-A0A7C9AGF0-F1
#
_entry.id   AF-A0A7C9AGF0-F1
#
_cell.length_a   1.000
_cell.length_b   1.000
_cell.length_c   1.000
_cell.angle_alpha   90.00
_cell.angle_beta   90.00
_cell.angle_gamma   90.00
#
_symmetry.space_group_name_H-M   'P 1'
#
loop_
_entity.id
_entity.type
_entity.pdbx_description
1 polymer ?
#
loop_
_entity_poly.entity_id
_entity_poly.type
_entity_poly.pdbx_seq_one_letter_code
_entity_poly.pdbx_strand_id
1 'polypeptide(L)'
;KVKTKIRAPRTKETSNGRLQVDYRLYSGVRNWTLRLSGGKEHIAVIRASGSVRRFRGPLSAPTAGIVAEQLIQRIRSVRESKRYKAVVIRIDSPGGDALASDLLWREIRLLAAEKPVIASLADVAASGGYYIAMAAGTIVAENLTLTGSIGVVKGKFSLGKLYEKIGFNKAIISKGKYAELTAAEQRSFRPEEAELFAKSAQYAYTQFRDKAAYSRSMPIDKMEENAQGRVWTGSEAVSRGLVDAIGGMSRAIAIAKQKANIPLENKVTVVELSRPSPTLPEILTGIGSTLLGVETTVKTLLQDLASSEEIQARMDGIILEKLEDSSYSDPFFTILKDYLGSL
;
A
#
# COMPACT_ATOMS: atom_id res chain seq x y z
N LYS A 1 17.31 6.44 48.88
CA LYS A 1 16.35 5.29 48.86
C LYS A 1 15.06 5.74 48.17
N VAL A 2 14.94 5.58 46.85
CA VAL A 2 13.64 5.66 46.15
C VAL A 2 13.44 4.30 45.50
N LYS A 3 12.71 3.41 46.20
CA LYS A 3 12.26 2.14 45.64
C LYS A 3 11.08 2.46 44.72
N THR A 4 11.32 2.73 43.44
CA THR A 4 10.27 2.67 42.43
C THR A 4 9.82 1.21 42.34
N LYS A 5 8.71 0.89 43.02
CA LYS A 5 7.98 -0.38 42.85
C LYS A 5 7.53 -0.44 41.39
N ILE A 6 8.28 -1.15 40.55
CA ILE A 6 7.83 -1.53 39.22
C ILE A 6 6.64 -2.46 39.45
N ARG A 7 5.43 -1.98 39.14
CA ARG A 7 4.23 -2.81 39.16
C ARG A 7 4.40 -3.82 38.03
N ALA A 8 4.64 -5.08 38.37
CA ALA A 8 4.63 -6.16 37.39
C ALA A 8 3.29 -6.09 36.62
N PRO A 9 3.28 -6.25 35.28
CA PRO A 9 2.03 -6.37 34.56
C PRO A 9 1.22 -7.51 35.18
N ARG A 10 -0.10 -7.30 35.37
CA ARG A 10 -0.99 -8.33 35.94
C ARG A 10 -0.94 -9.57 35.05
N THR A 11 -0.09 -10.53 35.41
CA THR A 11 -0.01 -11.84 34.80
C THR A 11 -1.21 -12.64 35.29
N LYS A 12 -1.99 -13.22 34.37
CA LYS A 12 -2.93 -14.27 34.74
C LYS A 12 -2.20 -15.60 34.64
N GLU A 13 -2.19 -16.35 35.72
CA GLU A 13 -1.71 -17.73 35.74
C GLU A 13 -2.81 -18.60 35.11
N THR A 14 -2.46 -19.29 34.04
CA THR A 14 -3.38 -20.24 33.40
C THR A 14 -3.50 -21.50 34.24
N SER A 15 -4.57 -22.28 34.04
CA SER A 15 -4.79 -23.61 34.66
C SER A 15 -3.61 -24.59 34.49
N ASN A 16 -2.69 -24.28 33.58
CA ASN A 16 -1.55 -25.11 33.19
C ASN A 16 -0.22 -24.57 33.75
N GLY A 17 -0.27 -23.61 34.69
CA GLY A 17 0.90 -23.00 35.33
C GLY A 17 1.69 -22.04 34.43
N ARG A 18 1.17 -21.67 33.25
CA ARG A 18 1.82 -20.70 32.36
C ARG A 18 1.32 -19.29 32.64
N LEU A 19 2.25 -18.35 32.80
CA LEU A 19 1.96 -16.93 32.94
C LEU A 19 1.60 -16.34 31.57
N GLN A 20 0.41 -15.71 31.48
CA GLN A 20 0.00 -14.96 30.30
C GLN A 20 -0.10 -13.46 30.63
N VAL A 21 0.31 -12.62 29.67
CA VAL A 21 0.18 -11.17 29.70
C VAL A 21 -0.60 -10.71 28.48
N ASP A 22 -1.55 -9.82 28.70
CA ASP A 22 -2.28 -9.16 27.63
C ASP A 22 -1.35 -8.33 26.71
N TYR A 23 -1.59 -8.38 25.40
CA TYR A 23 -0.76 -7.68 24.43
C TYR A 23 -0.71 -6.16 24.65
N ARG A 24 -1.81 -5.52 25.06
CA ARG A 24 -1.80 -4.06 25.33
C ARG A 24 -0.91 -3.76 26.52
N LEU A 25 -0.97 -4.56 27.58
CA LEU A 25 -0.06 -4.43 28.72
C LEU A 25 1.39 -4.68 28.34
N TYR A 26 1.67 -5.68 27.49
CA TYR A 26 3.01 -5.98 27.00
C TYR A 26 3.58 -4.84 26.16
N SER A 27 2.80 -4.34 25.19
CA SER A 27 3.19 -3.26 24.28
C SER A 27 3.39 -1.91 24.97
N GLY A 28 2.76 -1.69 26.13
CA GLY A 28 2.92 -0.48 26.95
C GLY A 28 4.21 -0.45 27.78
N VAL A 29 4.95 -1.56 27.88
CA VAL A 29 6.21 -1.61 28.63
C VAL A 29 7.25 -0.77 27.91
N ARG A 30 7.76 0.26 28.60
CA ARG A 30 8.79 1.14 28.03
C ARG A 30 10.14 0.42 28.00
N ASN A 31 10.87 0.55 26.89
CA ASN A 31 12.17 -0.10 26.67
C ASN A 31 13.20 0.14 27.80
N TRP A 32 13.18 1.32 28.44
CA TRP A 32 14.09 1.63 29.55
C TRP A 32 13.82 0.76 30.80
N THR A 33 12.57 0.32 31.00
CA THR A 33 12.19 -0.58 32.10
C THR A 33 12.86 -1.96 31.96
N LEU A 34 13.17 -2.35 30.72
CA LEU A 34 13.88 -3.59 30.38
C LEU A 34 15.38 -3.39 30.15
N ARG A 35 15.92 -2.18 30.41
CA ARG A 35 17.31 -1.80 30.04
C ARG A 35 17.63 -2.03 28.56
N LEU A 36 16.61 -2.02 27.70
CA LEU A 36 16.76 -2.07 26.25
C LEU A 36 17.02 -0.64 25.75
N SER A 37 18.20 -0.09 26.08
CA SER A 37 18.62 1.17 25.48
C SER A 37 18.94 0.96 24.00
N GLY A 38 18.37 1.82 23.14
CA GLY A 38 18.68 1.87 21.72
C GLY A 38 20.11 2.34 21.49
N GLY A 39 20.62 2.09 20.28
CA GLY A 39 21.93 2.60 19.86
C GLY A 39 21.98 4.11 19.71
N LYS A 40 23.19 4.68 19.75
CA LYS A 40 23.41 6.11 19.47
C LYS A 40 23.01 6.48 18.04
N GLU A 41 23.30 5.59 17.09
CA GLU A 41 22.97 5.79 15.68
C GLU A 41 21.51 5.45 15.38
N HIS A 42 20.89 6.25 14.52
CA HIS A 42 19.48 6.10 14.17
C HIS A 42 19.31 5.68 12.71
N ILE A 43 18.41 4.72 12.49
CA ILE A 43 17.94 4.30 11.17
C ILE A 43 16.46 4.66 11.06
N ALA A 44 16.10 5.45 10.06
CA ALA A 44 14.70 5.78 9.81
C ALA A 44 14.01 4.62 9.08
N VAL A 45 12.80 4.25 9.52
CA VAL A 45 11.92 3.34 8.81
C VAL A 45 10.70 4.12 8.33
N ILE A 46 10.50 4.15 7.02
CA ILE A 46 9.35 4.77 6.37
C ILE A 46 8.45 3.66 5.83
N ARG A 47 7.21 3.57 6.31
CA ARG A 47 6.22 2.61 5.76
C ARG A 47 5.44 3.21 4.60
N ALA A 48 5.40 2.47 3.51
CA ALA A 48 4.60 2.76 2.33
C ALA A 48 3.66 1.56 2.10
N SER A 49 2.43 1.63 2.60
CA SER A 49 1.47 0.53 2.56
C SER A 49 0.14 0.93 1.93
N GLY A 50 -0.42 0.05 1.09
CA GLY A 50 -1.63 0.22 0.30
C GLY A 50 -1.41 0.91 -1.05
N SER A 51 -2.49 1.21 -1.76
CA SER A 51 -2.41 1.78 -3.12
C SER A 51 -1.76 3.17 -3.14
N VAL A 52 -0.96 3.45 -4.18
CA VAL A 52 -0.31 4.75 -4.39
C VAL A 52 -1.30 5.74 -5.00
N ARG A 53 -1.45 6.92 -4.37
CA ARG A 53 -2.35 8.00 -4.79
C ARG A 53 -1.66 9.35 -4.68
N ARG A 54 -2.07 10.32 -5.51
CA ARG A 54 -1.52 11.69 -5.47
C ARG A 54 -1.98 12.46 -4.23
N PHE A 55 -3.29 12.51 -4.03
CA PHE A 55 -3.95 13.29 -2.97
C PHE A 55 -4.91 12.40 -2.17
N ARG A 56 -5.23 12.86 -0.95
CA ARG A 56 -6.31 12.27 -0.15
C ARG A 56 -7.64 12.75 -0.73
N GLY A 57 -8.50 11.82 -1.13
CA GLY A 57 -9.85 12.17 -1.57
C GLY A 57 -10.73 12.60 -0.40
N PRO A 58 -11.78 13.42 -0.62
CA PRO A 58 -12.70 13.87 0.43
C PRO A 58 -13.38 12.72 1.18
N LEU A 59 -13.62 11.60 0.47
CA LEU A 59 -14.24 10.38 0.97
C LEU A 59 -13.24 9.25 1.27
N SER A 60 -11.93 9.52 1.21
CA SER A 60 -10.93 8.50 1.51
C SER A 60 -10.82 8.30 3.02
N ALA A 61 -11.00 7.05 3.45
CA ALA A 61 -10.74 6.67 4.84
C ALA A 61 -9.35 7.15 5.28
N PRO A 62 -9.17 7.61 6.53
CA PRO A 62 -7.92 8.22 7.01
C PRO A 62 -6.66 7.36 6.88
N THR A 63 -6.81 6.07 6.61
CA THR A 63 -5.77 5.05 6.69
C THR A 63 -5.50 4.33 5.37
N ALA A 64 -6.21 4.66 4.29
CA ALA A 64 -6.15 3.88 3.06
C ALA A 64 -5.05 4.38 2.10
N GLY A 65 -3.88 3.75 2.15
CA GLY A 65 -2.88 3.80 1.08
C GLY A 65 -1.72 4.79 1.26
N ILE A 66 -0.89 4.86 0.22
CA ILE A 66 0.27 5.74 0.12
C ILE A 66 -0.18 7.06 -0.50
N VAL A 67 -0.18 8.14 0.29
CA VAL A 67 -0.41 9.49 -0.21
C VAL A 67 0.94 10.12 -0.55
N ALA A 68 1.20 10.33 -1.85
CA ALA A 68 2.51 10.76 -2.33
C ALA A 68 2.97 12.08 -1.72
N GLU A 69 2.09 13.09 -1.62
CA GLU A 69 2.43 14.39 -1.04
C GLU A 69 2.97 14.27 0.41
N GLN A 70 2.27 13.53 1.26
CA GLN A 70 2.67 13.33 2.66
C GLN A 70 3.97 12.51 2.76
N LEU A 71 4.11 11.50 1.92
CA LEU A 71 5.29 10.64 1.94
C LEU A 71 6.53 11.39 1.41
N ILE A 72 6.38 12.23 0.38
CA ILE A 72 7.42 13.13 -0.14
C ILE A 72 7.89 14.08 0.96
N GLN A 73 6.99 14.72 1.71
CA GLN A 73 7.35 15.59 2.83
C GLN A 73 8.17 14.85 3.88
N ARG A 74 7.78 13.63 4.25
CA ARG A 74 8.55 12.80 5.19
C ARG A 74 9.92 12.44 4.66
N ILE A 75 10.02 12.04 3.38
CA ILE A 75 11.31 11.72 2.75
C ILE A 75 12.24 12.94 2.79
N ARG A 76 11.71 14.15 2.52
CA ARG A 76 12.49 15.41 2.63
C ARG A 76 12.98 15.67 4.04
N SER A 77 12.11 15.59 5.04
CA SER A 77 12.50 15.76 6.44
C SER A 77 13.58 14.76 6.87
N VAL A 78 13.50 13.52 6.37
CA VAL A 78 14.54 12.50 6.63
C VAL A 78 15.84 12.83 5.91
N ARG A 79 15.77 13.28 4.66
CA ARG A 79 16.94 13.68 3.86
C ARG A 79 17.72 14.78 4.56
N GLU A 80 17.04 15.85 4.95
CA GLU A 80 17.62 17.04 5.60
C GLU A 80 18.13 16.76 7.03
N SER A 81 17.62 15.70 7.69
CA SER A 81 18.02 15.37 9.06
C SER A 81 19.36 14.63 9.12
N LYS A 82 20.33 15.21 9.83
CA LYS A 82 21.61 14.56 10.20
C LYS A 82 21.47 13.45 11.24
N ARG A 83 20.29 13.31 11.85
CA ARG A 83 20.00 12.29 12.87
C ARG A 83 20.03 10.88 12.28
N TYR A 84 19.51 10.72 11.06
CA TYR A 84 19.37 9.40 10.43
C TYR A 84 20.57 9.09 9.55
N LYS A 85 21.25 7.98 9.86
CA LYS A 85 22.42 7.51 9.11
C LYS A 85 22.06 6.68 7.88
N ALA A 86 20.90 6.02 7.91
CA ALA A 86 20.34 5.28 6.80
C ALA A 86 18.82 5.25 6.89
N VAL A 87 18.19 4.85 5.79
CA VAL A 87 16.74 4.76 5.66
C VAL A 87 16.36 3.40 5.12
N VAL A 88 15.34 2.79 5.73
CA VAL A 88 14.64 1.62 5.19
C VAL A 88 13.24 2.06 4.78
N ILE A 89 12.87 1.84 3.53
CA ILE A 89 11.51 2.05 3.02
C ILE A 89 10.83 0.68 2.98
N ARG A 90 9.89 0.44 3.89
CA ARG A 90 9.11 -0.81 3.96
C ARG A 90 7.89 -0.66 3.07
N ILE A 91 7.85 -1.42 1.98
CA ILE A 91 6.85 -1.29 0.91
C ILE A 91 5.91 -2.48 0.93
N ASP A 92 4.62 -2.19 0.99
CA ASP A 92 3.52 -3.16 0.93
C ASP A 92 2.39 -2.60 0.06
N SER A 93 2.55 -2.64 -1.27
CA SER A 93 1.70 -1.92 -2.21
C SER A 93 1.50 -2.69 -3.52
N PRO A 94 0.25 -2.81 -4.00
CA PRO A 94 -0.04 -3.33 -5.34
C PRO A 94 0.25 -2.30 -6.46
N GLY A 95 0.65 -1.08 -6.11
CA GLY A 95 0.83 0.03 -7.05
C GLY A 95 -0.31 1.04 -7.00
N GLY A 96 -0.54 1.75 -8.10
CA GLY A 96 -1.54 2.82 -8.17
C GLY A 96 -1.20 3.88 -9.20
N ASP A 97 -1.38 5.14 -8.84
CA ASP A 97 -1.19 6.27 -9.75
C ASP A 97 0.27 6.41 -10.23
N ALA A 98 0.46 6.35 -11.54
CA ALA A 98 1.78 6.36 -12.16
C ALA A 98 2.57 7.66 -11.89
N LEU A 99 1.90 8.82 -11.88
CA LEU A 99 2.56 10.10 -11.61
C LEU A 99 2.98 10.20 -10.13
N ALA A 100 2.13 9.77 -9.21
CA ALA A 100 2.45 9.70 -7.79
C ALA A 100 3.67 8.80 -7.53
N SER A 101 3.73 7.63 -8.17
CA SER A 101 4.89 6.74 -8.12
C SER A 101 6.15 7.38 -8.70
N ASP A 102 6.04 8.11 -9.81
CA ASP A 102 7.16 8.82 -10.44
C ASP A 102 7.76 9.91 -9.54
N LEU A 103 6.89 10.72 -8.92
CA LEU A 103 7.28 11.77 -7.98
C LEU A 103 7.97 11.19 -6.74
N LEU A 104 7.45 10.08 -6.22
CA LEU A 104 8.07 9.35 -5.12
C LEU A 104 9.42 8.75 -5.51
N TRP A 105 9.53 8.14 -6.70
CA TRP A 105 10.79 7.63 -7.22
C TRP A 105 11.85 8.73 -7.28
N ARG A 106 11.50 9.91 -7.79
CA ARG A 106 12.42 11.06 -7.85
C ARG A 106 12.88 11.46 -6.44
N GLU A 107 11.95 11.58 -5.49
CA GLU A 107 12.28 12.02 -4.13
C GLU A 107 13.15 10.98 -3.39
N ILE A 108 12.89 9.68 -3.58
CA ILE A 108 13.71 8.60 -3.03
C ILE A 108 15.10 8.58 -3.67
N ARG A 109 15.23 8.85 -4.98
CA ARG A 109 16.54 8.97 -5.66
C ARG A 109 17.36 10.11 -5.08
N LEU A 110 16.74 11.26 -4.81
CA LEU A 110 17.43 12.38 -4.16
C LEU A 110 17.87 12.02 -2.73
N LEU A 111 17.02 11.32 -1.96
CA LEU A 111 17.41 10.80 -0.64
C LEU A 111 18.60 9.82 -0.74
N ALA A 112 18.57 8.92 -1.72
CA ALA A 112 19.61 7.91 -1.94
C ALA A 112 20.96 8.50 -2.39
N ALA A 113 20.96 9.71 -2.95
CA ALA A 113 22.18 10.45 -3.26
C ALA A 113 22.89 10.99 -2.00
N GLU A 114 22.17 11.20 -0.89
CA GLU A 114 22.72 11.77 0.34
C GLU A 114 22.98 10.72 1.44
N LYS A 115 22.19 9.65 1.48
CA LYS A 115 22.33 8.59 2.49
C LYS A 115 21.89 7.22 1.97
N PRO A 116 22.36 6.12 2.59
CA PRO A 116 21.91 4.78 2.22
C PRO A 116 20.40 4.61 2.35
N VAL A 117 19.75 4.20 1.26
CA VAL A 117 18.33 3.85 1.21
C VAL A 117 18.16 2.40 0.78
N ILE A 118 17.49 1.62 1.62
CA ILE A 118 17.17 0.22 1.38
C ILE A 118 15.66 0.09 1.25
N ALA A 119 15.17 -0.42 0.12
CA ALA A 119 13.79 -0.88 -0.01
C ALA A 119 13.66 -2.28 0.59
N SER A 120 12.68 -2.46 1.47
CA SER A 120 12.31 -3.76 2.03
C SER A 120 10.90 -4.08 1.58
N LEU A 121 10.75 -5.06 0.71
CA LEU A 121 9.47 -5.47 0.17
C LEU A 121 8.78 -6.40 1.17
N ALA A 122 7.49 -6.15 1.41
CA ALA A 122 6.64 -6.96 2.28
C ALA A 122 5.90 -8.02 1.44
N ASP A 123 4.61 -8.19 1.65
CA ASP A 123 3.82 -9.22 0.98
C ASP A 123 3.66 -8.88 -0.51
N VAL A 124 3.36 -7.62 -0.81
CA VAL A 124 3.22 -7.13 -2.20
C VAL A 124 4.05 -5.86 -2.41
N ALA A 125 4.81 -5.79 -3.49
CA ALA A 125 5.44 -4.57 -3.96
C ALA A 125 5.52 -4.59 -5.49
N ALA A 126 4.36 -4.44 -6.14
CA ALA A 126 4.18 -4.59 -7.57
C ALA A 126 3.80 -3.24 -8.22
N SER A 127 4.01 -3.10 -9.53
CA SER A 127 3.66 -1.92 -10.32
C SER A 127 4.19 -0.63 -9.67
N GLY A 128 3.34 0.32 -9.32
CA GLY A 128 3.73 1.54 -8.60
C GLY A 128 4.50 1.32 -7.28
N GLY A 129 4.33 0.16 -6.62
CA GLY A 129 5.10 -0.26 -5.46
C GLY A 129 6.54 -0.66 -5.81
N TYR A 130 6.72 -1.43 -6.89
CA TYR A 130 8.06 -1.71 -7.43
C TYR A 130 8.72 -0.45 -8.00
N TYR A 131 7.92 0.44 -8.61
CA TYR A 131 8.37 1.74 -9.12
C TYR A 131 9.06 2.55 -8.02
N ILE A 132 8.47 2.65 -6.83
CA ILE A 132 9.14 3.37 -5.72
C ILE A 132 10.31 2.56 -5.11
N ALA A 133 10.25 1.22 -5.14
CA ALA A 133 11.33 0.37 -4.64
C ALA A 133 12.61 0.51 -5.47
N MET A 134 12.50 0.54 -6.79
CA MET A 134 13.65 0.66 -7.70
C MET A 134 14.37 2.01 -7.62
N ALA A 135 13.82 2.98 -6.89
CA ALA A 135 14.53 4.22 -6.57
C ALA A 135 15.62 4.04 -5.50
N ALA A 136 15.50 3.01 -4.66
CA ALA A 136 16.45 2.72 -3.59
C ALA A 136 17.77 2.14 -4.14
N GLY A 137 18.85 2.29 -3.36
CA GLY A 137 20.16 1.74 -3.74
C GLY A 137 20.31 0.24 -3.47
N THR A 138 19.38 -0.35 -2.72
CA THR A 138 19.27 -1.81 -2.52
C THR A 138 17.82 -2.19 -2.27
N ILE A 139 17.39 -3.31 -2.82
CA ILE A 139 16.05 -3.88 -2.67
C ILE A 139 16.20 -5.27 -2.06
N VAL A 140 15.45 -5.51 -1.00
CA VAL A 140 15.40 -6.79 -0.28
C VAL A 140 13.96 -7.28 -0.28
N ALA A 141 13.73 -8.55 -0.61
CA ALA A 141 12.39 -9.15 -0.65
C ALA A 141 12.39 -10.53 0.04
N GLU A 142 11.26 -10.92 0.62
CA GLU A 142 11.10 -12.31 1.08
C GLU A 142 10.89 -13.24 -0.12
N ASN A 143 11.12 -14.55 0.04
CA ASN A 143 10.98 -15.51 -1.06
C ASN A 143 9.61 -15.45 -1.76
N LEU A 144 8.54 -15.27 -0.98
CA LEU A 144 7.16 -15.26 -1.46
C LEU A 144 6.59 -13.86 -1.70
N THR A 145 7.39 -12.80 -1.54
CA THR A 145 6.97 -11.44 -1.90
C THR A 145 6.52 -11.41 -3.36
N LEU A 146 5.38 -10.81 -3.66
CA LEU A 146 4.93 -10.55 -5.03
C LEU A 146 5.44 -9.18 -5.50
N THR A 147 6.24 -9.15 -6.55
CA THR A 147 6.85 -7.92 -7.08
C THR A 147 6.90 -7.90 -8.60
N GLY A 148 7.62 -6.93 -9.17
CA GLY A 148 7.60 -6.66 -10.61
C GLY A 148 6.31 -5.94 -11.01
N SER A 149 5.51 -6.56 -11.89
CA SER A 149 4.36 -5.94 -12.56
C SER A 149 4.74 -4.61 -13.21
N ILE A 150 5.87 -4.61 -13.91
CA ILE A 150 6.37 -3.45 -14.65
C ILE A 150 5.51 -3.34 -15.91
N GLY A 151 4.44 -2.56 -15.80
CA GLY A 151 3.37 -2.46 -16.77
C GLY A 151 2.47 -1.28 -16.47
N VAL A 152 1.65 -0.89 -17.45
CA VAL A 152 0.68 0.20 -17.32
C VAL A 152 -0.65 -0.24 -17.88
N VAL A 153 -1.72 0.00 -17.11
CA VAL A 153 -3.10 -0.15 -17.55
C VAL A 153 -3.76 1.23 -17.53
N LYS A 154 -4.44 1.58 -18.62
CA LYS A 154 -5.28 2.77 -18.75
C LYS A 154 -6.60 2.36 -19.39
N GLY A 155 -7.70 2.91 -18.89
CA GLY A 155 -9.03 2.60 -19.40
C GLY A 155 -10.00 3.77 -19.23
N LYS A 156 -11.10 3.72 -20.00
CA LYS A 156 -12.24 4.62 -19.89
C LYS A 156 -13.51 3.78 -20.00
N PHE A 157 -14.48 4.03 -19.13
CA PHE A 157 -15.80 3.42 -19.27
C PHE A 157 -16.57 4.03 -20.47
N SER A 158 -17.30 3.18 -21.19
CA SER A 158 -18.23 3.58 -22.25
C SER A 158 -19.63 3.13 -21.86
N LEU A 159 -20.40 4.04 -21.29
CA LEU A 159 -21.69 3.82 -20.65
C LEU A 159 -22.90 4.14 -21.54
N GLY A 160 -22.69 4.41 -22.83
CA GLY A 160 -23.77 4.80 -23.77
C GLY A 160 -24.98 3.86 -23.74
N LYS A 161 -24.75 2.54 -23.87
CA LYS A 161 -25.82 1.54 -23.81
C LYS A 161 -26.55 1.51 -22.46
N LEU A 162 -25.84 1.76 -21.36
CA LEU A 162 -26.45 1.84 -20.03
C LEU A 162 -27.35 3.08 -19.93
N TYR A 163 -26.86 4.23 -20.41
CA TYR A 163 -27.59 5.50 -20.43
C TYR A 163 -28.88 5.40 -21.26
N GLU A 164 -28.80 4.78 -22.45
CA GLU A 164 -29.97 4.49 -23.28
C GLU A 164 -31.01 3.64 -22.52
N LYS A 165 -30.58 2.56 -21.85
CA LYS A 165 -31.47 1.65 -21.12
C LYS A 165 -32.22 2.33 -19.97
N ILE A 166 -31.61 3.32 -19.32
CA ILE A 166 -32.22 4.04 -18.18
C ILE A 166 -32.85 5.38 -18.59
N GLY A 167 -32.87 5.71 -19.88
CA GLY A 167 -33.39 6.98 -20.38
C GLY A 167 -32.58 8.21 -19.93
N PHE A 168 -31.32 8.04 -19.54
CA PHE A 168 -30.46 9.13 -19.10
C PHE A 168 -29.73 9.76 -20.29
N ASN A 169 -29.95 11.06 -20.51
CA ASN A 169 -29.32 11.80 -21.62
C ASN A 169 -28.27 12.78 -21.09
N LYS A 170 -27.02 12.59 -21.50
CA LYS A 170 -25.90 13.47 -21.16
C LYS A 170 -25.44 14.27 -22.38
N ALA A 171 -25.73 15.57 -22.40
CA ALA A 171 -25.17 16.50 -23.38
C ALA A 171 -23.85 17.09 -22.86
N ILE A 172 -22.84 17.19 -23.72
CA ILE A 172 -21.56 17.83 -23.41
C ILE A 172 -21.35 18.95 -24.42
N ILE A 173 -21.08 20.16 -23.92
CA ILE A 173 -20.62 21.29 -24.72
C ILE A 173 -19.14 21.44 -24.43
N SER A 174 -18.30 21.28 -25.45
CA SER A 174 -16.85 21.31 -25.32
C SER A 174 -16.21 22.13 -26.44
N LYS A 175 -14.98 22.63 -26.20
CA LYS A 175 -14.18 23.33 -27.20
C LYS A 175 -12.82 22.66 -27.32
N GLY A 176 -12.50 22.19 -28.53
CA GLY A 176 -11.23 21.53 -28.85
C GLY A 176 -11.39 20.05 -29.17
N LYS A 177 -10.61 19.56 -30.15
CA LYS A 177 -10.73 18.21 -30.73
C LYS A 177 -10.67 17.07 -29.70
N TYR A 178 -9.86 17.21 -28.65
CA TYR A 178 -9.62 16.19 -27.62
C TYR A 178 -10.22 16.56 -26.25
N ALA A 179 -11.02 17.62 -26.16
CA ALA A 179 -11.57 18.10 -24.88
C ALA A 179 -12.49 17.07 -24.19
N GLU A 180 -13.05 16.15 -24.96
CA GLU A 180 -13.97 15.10 -24.49
C GLU A 180 -13.28 13.78 -24.12
N LEU A 181 -11.96 13.66 -24.32
CA LEU A 181 -11.23 12.40 -24.28
C LEU A 181 -11.58 11.57 -23.02
N THR A 182 -11.57 12.20 -21.84
CA THR A 182 -11.90 11.54 -20.58
C THR A 182 -13.28 11.90 -20.03
N ALA A 183 -14.01 12.84 -20.64
CA ALA A 183 -15.29 13.35 -20.15
C ALA A 183 -16.52 12.69 -20.81
N ALA A 184 -16.37 12.26 -22.06
CA ALA A 184 -17.43 11.64 -22.84
C ALA A 184 -17.55 10.14 -22.54
N GLU A 185 -18.08 9.80 -21.37
CA GLU A 185 -18.36 8.42 -20.97
C GLU A 185 -19.59 7.82 -21.66
N GLN A 186 -20.48 8.64 -22.23
CA GLN A 186 -21.65 8.21 -23.00
C GLN A 186 -21.32 7.57 -24.36
N ARG A 187 -20.04 7.59 -24.77
CA ARG A 187 -19.58 7.00 -26.05
C ARG A 187 -18.18 6.42 -25.93
N SER A 188 -17.86 5.53 -26.86
CA SER A 188 -16.47 5.07 -27.08
C SER A 188 -15.58 6.20 -27.60
N PHE A 189 -14.27 5.97 -27.59
CA PHE A 189 -13.30 6.90 -28.19
C PHE A 189 -13.55 7.04 -29.70
N ARG A 190 -13.37 8.25 -30.22
CA ARG A 190 -13.16 8.46 -31.66
C ARG A 190 -11.81 7.85 -32.07
N PRO A 191 -11.59 7.48 -33.35
CA PRO A 191 -10.33 6.86 -33.79
C PRO A 191 -9.08 7.65 -33.36
N GLU A 192 -9.09 8.97 -33.53
CA GLU A 192 -7.99 9.85 -33.12
C GLU A 192 -7.80 9.93 -31.59
N GLU A 193 -8.88 9.83 -30.82
CA GLU A 193 -8.86 9.84 -29.36
C GLU A 193 -8.27 8.54 -28.85
N ALA A 194 -8.65 7.41 -29.47
CA ALA A 194 -8.12 6.09 -29.16
C ALA A 194 -6.62 6.01 -29.43
N GLU A 195 -6.17 6.52 -30.57
CA GLU A 195 -4.75 6.58 -30.92
C GLU A 195 -3.95 7.42 -29.90
N LEU A 196 -4.45 8.61 -29.55
CA LEU A 196 -3.82 9.47 -28.54
C LEU A 196 -3.77 8.78 -27.17
N PHE A 197 -4.86 8.13 -26.78
CA PHE A 197 -4.95 7.41 -25.49
C PHE A 197 -3.95 6.25 -25.44
N ALA A 198 -3.86 5.46 -26.51
CA ALA A 198 -2.90 4.36 -26.65
C ALA A 198 -1.45 4.86 -26.61
N LYS A 199 -1.13 5.92 -27.37
CA LYS A 199 0.19 6.58 -27.32
C LYS A 199 0.56 7.03 -25.90
N SER A 200 -0.41 7.57 -25.16
CA SER A 200 -0.19 7.98 -23.77
C SER A 200 0.09 6.79 -22.83
N ALA A 201 -0.52 5.63 -23.08
CA ALA A 201 -0.28 4.40 -22.31
C ALA A 201 1.12 3.86 -22.62
N GLN A 202 1.47 3.79 -23.91
CA GLN A 202 2.79 3.37 -24.37
C GLN A 202 3.90 4.24 -23.81
N TYR A 203 3.72 5.57 -23.82
CA TYR A 203 4.69 6.49 -23.24
C TYR A 203 4.91 6.21 -21.75
N ALA A 204 3.84 6.02 -20.97
CA ALA A 204 3.96 5.70 -19.56
C ALA A 204 4.65 4.35 -19.31
N TYR A 205 4.39 3.34 -20.14
CA TYR A 205 5.08 2.06 -20.08
C TYR A 205 6.58 2.20 -20.36
N THR A 206 6.95 2.89 -21.45
CA THR A 206 8.35 3.15 -21.81
C THR A 206 9.09 3.86 -20.68
N GLN A 207 8.49 4.90 -20.09
CA GLN A 207 9.10 5.61 -18.96
C GLN A 207 9.33 4.70 -17.74
N PHE A 208 8.36 3.83 -17.40
CA PHE A 208 8.51 2.91 -16.28
C PHE A 208 9.61 1.88 -16.57
N ARG A 209 9.55 1.20 -17.72
CA ARG A 209 10.54 0.20 -18.13
C ARG A 209 11.95 0.79 -18.17
N ASP A 210 12.13 1.95 -18.80
CA ASP A 210 13.46 2.55 -18.98
C ASP A 210 14.05 2.99 -17.63
N LYS A 211 13.23 3.51 -16.71
CA LYS A 211 13.67 3.79 -15.33
C LYS A 211 13.99 2.51 -14.55
N ALA A 212 13.24 1.44 -14.74
CA ALA A 212 13.57 0.15 -14.16
C ALA A 212 14.90 -0.38 -14.68
N ALA A 213 15.13 -0.32 -16.00
CA ALA A 213 16.38 -0.70 -16.64
C ALA A 213 17.56 0.10 -16.08
N TYR A 214 17.41 1.43 -16.00
CA TYR A 214 18.39 2.34 -15.41
C TYR A 214 18.68 2.01 -13.95
N SER A 215 17.64 1.88 -13.11
CA SER A 215 17.75 1.59 -11.68
C SER A 215 18.42 0.25 -11.39
N ARG A 216 18.23 -0.74 -12.26
CA ARG A 216 18.78 -2.09 -12.11
C ARG A 216 20.07 -2.29 -12.91
N SER A 217 20.61 -1.22 -13.52
CA SER A 217 21.81 -1.28 -14.37
C SER A 217 21.74 -2.41 -15.42
N MET A 218 20.57 -2.51 -16.06
CA MET A 218 20.19 -3.57 -16.97
C MET A 218 19.89 -2.98 -18.36
N PRO A 219 20.28 -3.64 -19.47
CA PRO A 219 19.87 -3.22 -20.81
C PRO A 219 18.34 -3.21 -20.97
N ILE A 220 17.82 -2.27 -21.76
CA ILE A 220 16.37 -2.11 -21.96
C ILE A 220 15.72 -3.40 -22.45
N ASP A 221 16.34 -4.10 -23.41
CA ASP A 221 15.78 -5.35 -23.97
C ASP A 221 15.66 -6.45 -22.91
N LYS A 222 16.66 -6.57 -22.02
CA LYS A 222 16.60 -7.50 -20.89
C LYS A 222 15.54 -7.07 -19.87
N MET A 223 15.32 -5.77 -19.67
CA MET A 223 14.24 -5.30 -18.81
C MET A 223 12.87 -5.58 -19.42
N GLU A 224 12.71 -5.46 -20.75
CA GLU A 224 11.49 -5.80 -21.47
C GLU A 224 11.07 -7.26 -21.22
N GLU A 225 12.01 -8.21 -21.22
CA GLU A 225 11.76 -9.62 -20.89
C GLU A 225 11.18 -9.82 -19.47
N ASN A 226 11.55 -8.96 -18.53
CA ASN A 226 11.10 -8.99 -17.14
C ASN A 226 9.86 -8.11 -16.88
N ALA A 227 9.47 -7.29 -17.87
CA ALA A 227 8.38 -6.33 -17.78
C ALA A 227 7.07 -6.90 -18.34
N GLN A 228 6.36 -6.14 -19.18
CA GLN A 228 5.08 -6.54 -19.79
C GLN A 228 3.98 -6.88 -18.76
N GLY A 229 4.02 -6.25 -17.58
CA GLY A 229 3.06 -6.46 -16.50
C GLY A 229 3.22 -7.77 -15.73
N ARG A 230 4.24 -8.59 -16.03
CA ARG A 230 4.48 -9.87 -15.34
C ARG A 230 4.79 -9.68 -13.86
N VAL A 231 4.18 -10.50 -13.01
CA VAL A 231 4.46 -10.57 -11.57
C VAL A 231 5.50 -11.65 -11.32
N TRP A 232 6.42 -11.37 -10.40
CA TRP A 232 7.47 -12.30 -9.99
C TRP A 232 7.42 -12.50 -8.48
N THR A 233 7.70 -13.71 -8.03
CA THR A 233 8.02 -13.96 -6.61
C THR A 233 9.37 -13.31 -6.24
N GLY A 234 9.65 -13.12 -4.96
CA GLY A 234 10.90 -12.50 -4.52
C GLY A 234 12.13 -13.33 -4.91
N SER A 235 12.03 -14.66 -4.87
CA SER A 235 13.09 -15.57 -5.34
C SER A 235 13.36 -15.43 -6.84
N GLU A 236 12.32 -15.37 -7.68
CA GLU A 236 12.46 -15.11 -9.12
C GLU A 236 12.98 -13.69 -9.40
N ALA A 237 12.53 -12.70 -8.63
CA ALA A 237 12.96 -11.32 -8.79
C ALA A 237 14.46 -11.15 -8.52
N VAL A 238 15.02 -11.92 -7.57
CA VAL A 238 16.47 -11.97 -7.34
C VAL A 238 17.20 -12.62 -8.51
N SER A 239 16.75 -13.79 -8.99
CA SER A 239 17.42 -14.45 -10.13
C SER A 239 17.37 -13.63 -11.43
N ARG A 240 16.36 -12.77 -11.56
CA ARG A 240 16.18 -11.83 -12.67
C ARG A 240 16.91 -10.49 -12.50
N GLY A 241 17.48 -10.21 -11.33
CA GLY A 241 18.15 -8.95 -11.02
C GLY A 241 17.20 -7.77 -10.74
N LEU A 242 15.91 -8.02 -10.53
CA LEU A 242 14.93 -7.03 -10.09
C LEU A 242 15.07 -6.70 -8.60
N VAL A 243 15.57 -7.65 -7.80
CA VAL A 243 15.82 -7.51 -6.36
C VAL A 243 17.27 -7.90 -6.06
N ASP A 244 17.90 -7.31 -5.04
CA ASP A 244 19.31 -7.53 -4.73
C ASP A 244 19.55 -8.70 -3.75
N ALA A 245 18.62 -8.96 -2.83
CA ALA A 245 18.78 -10.02 -1.84
C ALA A 245 17.45 -10.55 -1.30
N ILE A 246 17.47 -11.82 -0.88
CA ILE A 246 16.38 -12.41 -0.09
C ILE A 246 16.49 -12.02 1.38
N GLY A 247 15.35 -11.64 1.97
CA GLY A 247 15.15 -11.44 3.40
C GLY A 247 14.09 -10.39 3.73
N GLY A 248 13.90 -10.16 5.03
CA GLY A 248 12.93 -9.20 5.53
C GLY A 248 13.54 -7.92 6.08
N MET A 249 12.78 -7.29 6.98
CA MET A 249 13.16 -6.06 7.69
C MET A 249 14.53 -6.18 8.38
N SER A 250 14.81 -7.30 9.05
CA SER A 250 16.08 -7.52 9.76
C SER A 250 17.27 -7.49 8.81
N ARG A 251 17.15 -8.09 7.62
CA ARG A 251 18.20 -8.08 6.59
C ARG A 251 18.36 -6.68 6.01
N ALA A 252 17.26 -5.97 5.76
CA ALA A 252 17.29 -4.59 5.30
C ALA A 252 18.00 -3.65 6.29
N ILE A 253 17.75 -3.81 7.59
CA ILE A 253 18.44 -3.04 8.65
C ILE A 253 19.93 -3.40 8.69
N ALA A 254 20.30 -4.68 8.57
CA ALA A 254 21.71 -5.08 8.53
C ALA A 254 22.46 -4.45 7.34
N ILE A 255 21.85 -4.45 6.16
CA ILE A 255 22.42 -3.79 4.96
C ILE A 255 22.49 -2.28 5.17
N ALA A 256 21.46 -1.66 5.77
CA ALA A 256 21.47 -0.24 6.10
C ALA A 256 22.61 0.14 7.04
N LYS A 257 22.88 -0.69 8.06
CA LYS A 257 24.04 -0.52 8.95
C LYS A 257 25.36 -0.60 8.19
N GLN A 258 25.53 -1.65 7.39
CA GLN A 258 26.74 -1.85 6.59
C GLN A 258 27.00 -0.65 5.67
N LYS A 259 25.99 -0.21 4.91
CA LYS A 259 26.12 0.94 3.99
C LYS A 259 26.32 2.28 4.72
N ALA A 260 25.93 2.38 5.98
CA ALA A 260 26.15 3.55 6.83
C ALA A 260 27.45 3.47 7.65
N ASN A 261 28.31 2.48 7.41
CA ASN A 261 29.53 2.23 8.18
C ASN A 261 29.28 2.04 9.68
N ILE A 262 28.15 1.43 10.04
CA ILE A 262 27.82 1.06 11.42
C ILE A 262 28.13 -0.44 11.60
N PRO A 263 29.02 -0.81 12.54
CA PRO A 263 29.33 -2.22 12.82
C PRO A 263 28.09 -3.06 13.15
N LEU A 264 28.05 -4.30 12.67
CA LEU A 264 26.85 -5.17 12.73
C LEU A 264 26.46 -5.57 14.16
N GLU A 265 27.42 -5.57 15.08
CA GLU A 265 27.27 -5.79 16.51
C GLU A 265 26.72 -4.57 17.27
N ASN A 266 26.92 -3.36 16.73
CA ASN A 266 26.45 -2.15 17.40
C ASN A 266 24.93 -2.05 17.40
N LYS A 267 24.33 -1.79 18.56
CA LYS A 267 22.90 -1.47 18.61
C LYS A 267 22.64 -0.19 17.81
N VAL A 268 21.48 -0.13 17.16
CA VAL A 268 20.94 1.07 16.51
C VAL A 268 19.56 1.36 17.06
N THR A 269 19.15 2.63 17.03
CA THR A 269 17.77 3.02 17.30
C THR A 269 16.99 3.06 15.99
N VAL A 270 16.07 2.13 15.81
CA VAL A 270 15.15 2.13 14.67
C VAL A 270 14.01 3.09 14.98
N VAL A 271 13.89 4.16 14.19
CA VAL A 271 12.83 5.15 14.33
C VAL A 271 11.82 4.92 13.23
N GLU A 272 10.69 4.34 13.58
CA GLU A 272 9.57 4.27 12.66
C GLU A 272 8.93 5.64 12.55
N LEU A 273 8.95 6.19 11.34
CA LEU A 273 8.24 7.41 11.00
C LEU A 273 6.81 7.01 10.66
N SER A 274 6.09 6.64 11.72
CA SER A 274 4.67 6.33 11.67
C SER A 274 3.90 7.49 11.03
N ARG A 275 2.72 7.16 10.51
CA ARG A 275 1.73 8.09 9.96
C ARG A 275 1.64 9.36 10.83
N PRO A 276 1.29 10.53 10.26
CA PRO A 276 1.03 11.71 11.06
C PRO A 276 -0.01 11.26 12.07
N SER A 277 0.25 11.48 13.37
CA SER A 277 -0.75 11.25 14.39
C SER A 277 -2.02 11.96 13.92
N PRO A 278 -3.17 11.29 13.84
CA PRO A 278 -4.39 11.96 13.41
C PRO A 278 -4.58 13.17 14.32
N THR A 279 -4.77 14.33 13.70
CA THR A 279 -4.96 15.57 14.46
C THR A 279 -6.29 15.48 15.21
N LEU A 280 -6.44 16.17 16.35
CA LEU A 280 -7.71 16.19 17.11
C LEU A 280 -8.95 16.48 16.23
N PRO A 281 -8.89 17.38 15.23
CA PRO A 281 -9.97 17.56 14.26
C PRO A 281 -10.31 16.31 13.43
N GLU A 282 -9.32 15.50 13.04
CA GLU A 282 -9.54 14.23 12.31
C GLU A 282 -10.19 13.16 13.20
N ILE A 283 -9.92 13.18 14.51
CA ILE A 283 -10.56 12.29 15.48
C ILE A 283 -12.02 12.71 15.72
N LEU A 284 -12.27 14.00 15.88
CA LEU A 284 -13.62 14.55 16.06
C LEU A 284 -14.51 14.34 14.83
N THR A 285 -13.97 14.53 13.63
CA THR A 285 -14.70 14.30 12.37
C THR A 285 -14.93 12.82 12.07
N GLY A 286 -14.05 11.94 12.54
CA GLY A 286 -14.23 10.47 12.45
C GLY A 286 -15.33 9.90 13.35
N ILE A 287 -15.67 10.58 14.45
CA ILE A 287 -16.75 10.17 15.37
C ILE A 287 -18.12 10.71 14.94
N GLY A 288 -18.15 11.80 14.16
CA GLY A 288 -19.40 12.40 13.66
C GLY A 288 -19.96 11.81 12.36
N SER A 289 -19.21 10.94 11.67
CA SER A 289 -19.58 10.39 10.35
C SER A 289 -20.04 8.92 10.38
N THR A 290 -20.06 8.29 11.56
CA THR A 290 -20.40 6.87 11.76
C THR A 290 -21.85 6.51 11.44
N LEU A 291 -22.77 7.48 11.30
CA LEU A 291 -24.17 7.22 10.93
C LEU A 291 -24.44 7.25 9.42
N LEU A 292 -23.53 7.76 8.59
CA LEU A 292 -23.70 7.83 7.12
C LEU A 292 -22.73 6.93 6.33
N GLY A 293 -21.80 6.24 7.01
CA GLY A 293 -20.77 5.40 6.37
C GLY A 293 -21.13 3.92 6.19
N VAL A 294 -22.24 3.46 6.79
CA VAL A 294 -22.65 2.05 6.74
C VAL A 294 -23.17 1.68 5.34
N GLU A 295 -23.93 2.57 4.68
CA GLU A 295 -24.45 2.30 3.33
C GLU A 295 -23.34 2.19 2.27
N THR A 296 -22.28 2.99 2.39
CA THR A 296 -21.19 3.03 1.39
C THR A 296 -20.28 1.81 1.49
N THR A 297 -20.06 1.31 2.71
CA THR A 297 -19.21 0.13 2.98
C THR A 297 -19.85 -1.14 2.42
N VAL A 298 -21.19 -1.25 2.54
CA VAL A 298 -21.97 -2.34 1.95
C VAL A 298 -21.94 -2.26 0.41
N LYS A 299 -22.01 -1.05 -0.15
CA LYS A 299 -21.95 -0.86 -1.61
C LYS A 299 -20.58 -1.23 -2.22
N THR A 300 -19.49 -0.97 -1.50
CA THR A 300 -18.15 -1.41 -1.92
C THR A 300 -17.93 -2.91 -1.77
N LEU A 301 -18.51 -3.53 -0.73
CA LEU A 301 -18.50 -4.99 -0.57
C LEU A 301 -19.30 -5.70 -1.68
N LEU A 302 -20.43 -5.12 -2.09
CA LEU A 302 -21.23 -5.64 -3.22
C LEU A 302 -20.50 -5.49 -4.57
N GLN A 303 -19.65 -4.46 -4.73
CA GLN A 303 -18.83 -4.30 -5.94
C GLN A 303 -17.64 -5.28 -6.00
N ASP A 304 -17.02 -5.61 -4.86
CA ASP A 304 -15.97 -6.63 -4.81
C ASP A 304 -16.56 -8.04 -5.02
N LEU A 305 -17.74 -8.33 -4.45
CA LEU A 305 -18.43 -9.61 -4.63
C LEU A 305 -18.90 -9.86 -6.08
N ALA A 306 -19.24 -8.80 -6.82
CA ALA A 306 -19.65 -8.90 -8.23
C ALA A 306 -18.47 -9.15 -9.20
N SER A 307 -17.23 -9.22 -8.70
CA SER A 307 -16.01 -9.35 -9.53
C SER A 307 -15.34 -10.72 -9.51
N SER A 308 -15.92 -11.73 -8.83
CA SER A 308 -15.33 -13.07 -8.74
C SER A 308 -16.37 -14.18 -8.97
N GLU A 309 -16.56 -14.61 -10.23
CA GLU A 309 -17.42 -15.76 -10.57
C GLU A 309 -16.90 -17.12 -10.04
N GLU A 310 -15.62 -17.23 -9.64
CA GLU A 310 -15.03 -18.52 -9.24
C GLU A 310 -15.07 -18.84 -7.73
N ILE A 311 -15.52 -17.93 -6.86
CA ILE A 311 -15.53 -18.13 -5.39
C ILE A 311 -16.92 -18.50 -4.85
N GLN A 312 -18.02 -18.22 -5.59
CA GLN A 312 -19.39 -18.44 -5.11
C GLN A 312 -19.68 -19.91 -4.73
N ALA A 313 -19.23 -20.88 -5.53
CA ALA A 313 -19.58 -22.29 -5.32
C ALA A 313 -19.04 -22.93 -4.02
N ARG A 314 -18.01 -22.33 -3.38
CA ARG A 314 -17.47 -22.83 -2.10
C ARG A 314 -18.00 -22.09 -0.87
N MET A 315 -18.70 -20.97 -1.06
CA MET A 315 -19.15 -20.11 0.03
C MET A 315 -20.61 -20.37 0.42
N ASP A 316 -21.42 -20.83 -0.55
CA ASP A 316 -22.84 -21.17 -0.31
C ASP A 316 -23.01 -22.27 0.75
N GLY A 317 -22.10 -23.26 0.79
CA GLY A 317 -22.15 -24.34 1.78
C GLY A 317 -21.76 -23.92 3.21
N ILE A 318 -20.89 -22.92 3.37
CA ILE A 318 -20.34 -22.50 4.68
C ILE A 318 -21.24 -21.45 5.35
N ILE A 319 -21.96 -20.65 4.56
CA ILE A 319 -22.84 -19.59 5.08
C ILE A 319 -24.18 -20.17 5.56
N LEU A 320 -24.73 -21.16 4.86
CA LEU A 320 -25.99 -21.82 5.25
C LEU A 320 -25.89 -22.56 6.59
N GLU A 321 -24.78 -23.24 6.85
CA GLU A 321 -24.56 -24.00 8.10
C GLU A 321 -24.37 -23.09 9.33
N LYS A 322 -23.97 -21.82 9.11
CA LYS A 322 -23.67 -20.87 10.19
C LYS A 322 -24.85 -19.96 10.58
N LEU A 323 -25.92 -19.98 9.79
CA LEU A 323 -27.10 -19.12 9.97
C LEU A 323 -28.25 -19.80 10.75
N GLU A 324 -28.17 -21.10 11.01
CA GLU A 324 -29.17 -21.80 11.83
C GLU A 324 -28.95 -21.61 13.35
N ASP A 325 -27.76 -21.17 13.78
CA ASP A 325 -27.33 -21.26 15.19
C ASP A 325 -27.33 -19.94 15.99
N SER A 326 -27.85 -18.83 15.43
CA SER A 326 -27.90 -17.55 16.15
C SER A 326 -29.33 -17.03 16.32
N SER A 327 -29.95 -17.39 17.45
CA SER A 327 -31.15 -16.74 17.99
C SER A 327 -30.78 -15.35 18.54
N TYR A 328 -30.95 -14.30 17.73
CA TYR A 328 -31.18 -12.94 18.20
C TYR A 328 -32.01 -12.17 17.17
N SER A 329 -33.17 -11.69 17.61
CA SER A 329 -34.15 -10.93 16.84
C SER A 329 -33.66 -9.51 16.55
N ASP A 330 -33.22 -9.27 15.31
CA ASP A 330 -32.90 -7.94 14.79
C ASP A 330 -33.78 -7.68 13.55
N PRO A 331 -34.59 -6.60 13.52
CA PRO A 331 -35.54 -6.31 12.45
C PRO A 331 -34.89 -6.15 11.06
N PHE A 332 -33.58 -5.92 10.99
CA PHE A 332 -32.84 -5.91 9.73
C PHE A 332 -32.75 -7.31 9.08
N PHE A 333 -32.67 -8.37 9.90
CA PHE A 333 -32.61 -9.75 9.41
C PHE A 333 -33.96 -10.25 8.88
N THR A 334 -35.08 -9.73 9.40
CA THR A 334 -36.41 -10.04 8.89
C THR A 334 -36.60 -9.49 7.48
N ILE A 335 -36.15 -8.25 7.23
CA ILE A 335 -36.21 -7.59 5.91
C ILE A 335 -35.33 -8.33 4.89
N LEU A 336 -34.14 -8.76 5.31
CA LEU A 336 -33.22 -9.52 4.45
C LEU A 336 -33.76 -10.93 4.12
N LYS A 337 -34.45 -11.57 5.08
CA LYS A 337 -35.07 -12.88 4.93
C LYS A 337 -36.28 -12.84 3.98
N ASP A 338 -37.11 -11.79 4.06
CA ASP A 338 -38.26 -11.60 3.16
C ASP A 338 -37.83 -11.28 1.73
N TYR A 339 -36.72 -10.56 1.55
CA TYR A 339 -36.16 -10.28 0.23
C TYR A 339 -35.56 -11.53 -0.45
N LEU A 340 -34.88 -12.38 0.33
CA LEU A 340 -34.28 -13.63 -0.19
C LEU A 340 -35.30 -14.76 -0.36
N GLY A 341 -36.42 -14.74 0.36
CA GLY A 341 -37.50 -15.71 0.19
C GLY A 341 -38.45 -15.43 -0.98
N SER A 342 -38.29 -14.30 -1.68
CA SER A 342 -39.13 -13.89 -2.82
C SER A 342 -38.43 -13.96 -4.18
N LEU A 343 -37.24 -14.55 -4.23
CA LEU A 343 -36.50 -14.97 -5.43
C LEU A 343 -36.62 -16.48 -5.63
#